data_AF-A0A2V3HGJ7-F1
#
_entry.id   AF-A0A2V3HGJ7-F1
#
_cell.length_a   1.000
_cell.length_b   1.000
_cell.length_c   1.000
_cell.angle_alpha   90.00
_cell.angle_beta   90.00
_cell.angle_gamma   90.00
#
_symmetry.space_group_name_H-M   'P 1'
#
loop_
_entity.id
_entity.type
_entity.pdbx_description
1 polymer ?
#
loop_
_entity_poly.entity_id
_entity_poly.type
_entity_poly.pdbx_seq_one_letter_code
_entity_poly.pdbx_strand_id
1 'polypeptide(L)'
;TEEIQGIIRSFGIVSANITLRTDVTDDHIVDTLAGNRVYSDAVVILNKIDLASKAELDETCEQLPIGWPVLPVSALTGEGIEAMKDFIFDNLHFMSIYLKPQGQEADLIEPLIVKNTSTVRDVCVKLHRDFVRRFRYARVKGPSAKFDWQRVGLDHLLKDEDLLTIIIRK
;
A
#
# COMPACT_ATOMS: atom_id res chain seq x y z
N THR A 1 -17.81 -20.87 19.39
CA THR A 1 -17.91 -19.81 20.42
C THR A 1 -16.96 -20.04 21.57
N GLU A 2 -16.79 -21.28 22.05
CA GLU A 2 -15.78 -21.61 23.08
C GLU A 2 -14.34 -21.33 22.63
N GLU A 3 -14.00 -21.61 21.37
CA GLU A 3 -12.68 -21.32 20.78
C GLU A 3 -12.35 -19.82 20.81
N ILE A 4 -13.29 -18.98 20.35
CA ILE A 4 -13.17 -17.51 20.39
C ILE A 4 -12.97 -17.01 21.83
N GLN A 5 -13.72 -17.56 22.78
CA GLN A 5 -13.59 -17.19 24.19
C GLN A 5 -12.24 -17.62 24.78
N GLY A 6 -11.74 -18.80 24.38
CA GLY A 6 -10.43 -19.31 24.75
C GLY A 6 -9.29 -18.43 24.25
N ILE A 7 -9.34 -18.02 22.98
CA ILE A 7 -8.38 -17.10 22.36
C ILE A 7 -8.39 -15.77 23.10
N ILE A 8 -9.55 -15.16 23.33
CA ILE A 8 -9.62 -13.83 23.96
C ILE A 8 -9.12 -13.84 25.40
N ARG A 9 -9.40 -14.93 26.13
CA ARG A 9 -8.86 -15.13 27.49
C ARG A 9 -7.35 -15.36 27.49
N SER A 10 -6.79 -16.04 26.49
CA SER A 10 -5.34 -16.23 26.39
C SER A 10 -4.59 -14.91 26.15
N PHE A 11 -5.23 -13.96 25.46
CA PHE A 11 -4.78 -12.57 25.33
C PHE A 11 -5.01 -11.71 26.60
N GLY A 12 -5.54 -12.30 27.69
CA GLY A 12 -5.71 -11.62 28.97
C GLY A 12 -6.98 -10.77 29.10
N ILE A 13 -7.89 -10.85 28.15
CA ILE A 13 -9.15 -10.08 28.17
C ILE A 13 -10.24 -10.90 28.86
N VAL A 14 -10.70 -10.43 30.02
CA VAL A 14 -11.69 -11.14 30.85
C VAL A 14 -13.12 -10.92 30.37
N SER A 15 -13.42 -9.72 29.87
CA SER A 15 -14.74 -9.33 29.39
C SER A 15 -14.62 -8.43 28.17
N ALA A 16 -15.25 -8.81 27.06
CA ALA A 16 -15.32 -8.04 25.83
C ALA A 16 -16.63 -8.31 25.10
N ASN A 17 -17.10 -7.33 24.33
CA ASN A 17 -18.18 -7.49 23.36
C ASN A 17 -17.56 -7.55 21.96
N ILE A 18 -17.79 -8.64 21.25
CA ILE A 18 -17.17 -8.91 19.94
C ILE A 18 -18.29 -8.89 18.90
N THR A 19 -18.15 -8.02 17.92
CA THR A 19 -19.11 -7.93 16.81
C THR A 19 -18.46 -8.48 15.55
N LEU A 20 -18.88 -9.65 15.11
CA LEU A 20 -18.45 -10.25 13.85
C LEU A 20 -19.35 -9.73 12.73
N ARG A 21 -18.76 -9.04 11.74
CA ARG A 21 -19.50 -8.46 10.59
C ARG A 21 -19.40 -9.30 9.33
N THR A 22 -18.54 -10.31 9.33
CA THR A 22 -18.24 -11.21 8.20
C THR A 22 -17.92 -12.60 8.76
N ASP A 23 -17.91 -13.62 7.91
CA ASP A 23 -17.33 -14.91 8.27
C ASP A 23 -15.84 -14.73 8.57
N VAL A 24 -15.43 -15.07 9.80
CA VAL A 24 -14.06 -14.94 10.30
C VAL A 24 -13.56 -16.27 10.80
N THR A 25 -12.29 -16.55 10.53
CA THR A 25 -11.56 -17.69 11.08
C THR A 25 -10.92 -17.31 12.42
N ASP A 26 -10.51 -18.31 13.20
CA ASP A 26 -9.81 -18.09 14.47
C ASP A 26 -8.51 -17.28 14.28
N ASP A 27 -7.81 -17.51 13.17
CA ASP A 27 -6.62 -16.74 12.80
C ASP A 27 -6.92 -15.25 12.63
N HIS A 28 -8.06 -14.87 12.03
CA HIS A 28 -8.44 -13.46 11.92
C HIS A 28 -8.63 -12.80 13.28
N ILE A 29 -9.12 -13.55 14.27
CA ILE A 29 -9.32 -13.05 15.63
C ILE A 29 -7.97 -12.85 16.32
N VAL A 30 -7.06 -13.82 16.21
CA VAL A 30 -5.69 -13.72 16.72
C VAL A 30 -4.96 -12.54 16.08
N ASP A 31 -5.07 -12.38 14.77
CA ASP A 31 -4.41 -11.31 14.01
C ASP A 31 -4.91 -9.93 14.44
N THR A 32 -6.21 -9.80 14.67
CA THR A 32 -6.82 -8.55 15.14
C THR A 32 -6.38 -8.21 16.57
N LEU A 33 -6.29 -9.21 17.45
CA LEU A 33 -5.87 -9.01 18.85
C LEU A 33 -4.39 -8.72 19.00
N ALA A 34 -3.54 -9.35 18.17
CA ALA A 34 -2.11 -9.14 18.19
C ALA A 34 -1.71 -7.73 17.71
N GLY A 35 -2.48 -7.14 16.79
CA GLY A 35 -2.32 -5.75 16.34
C GLY A 35 -0.97 -5.43 15.68
N ASN A 36 -0.14 -6.44 15.45
CA ASN A 36 1.21 -6.33 14.91
C ASN A 36 1.32 -6.83 13.45
N ARG A 37 0.23 -7.31 12.88
CA ARG A 37 0.20 -7.82 11.51
C ARG A 37 -0.07 -6.69 10.53
N VAL A 38 0.74 -6.66 9.47
CA VAL A 38 0.61 -5.71 8.36
C VAL A 38 0.22 -6.52 7.13
N TYR A 39 -1.04 -6.40 6.71
CA TYR A 39 -1.48 -6.95 5.43
C TYR A 39 -0.93 -6.07 4.32
N SER A 40 -0.25 -6.68 3.35
CA SER A 40 0.32 -6.00 2.20
C SER A 40 -0.09 -6.71 0.93
N ASP A 41 -0.42 -5.93 -0.09
CA ASP A 41 -0.64 -6.45 -1.43
C ASP A 41 0.67 -7.05 -1.96
N ALA A 42 0.56 -8.18 -2.64
CA ALA A 42 1.67 -8.95 -3.15
C ALA A 42 1.37 -9.42 -4.57
N VAL A 43 2.43 -9.46 -5.38
CA VAL A 43 2.40 -9.94 -6.76
C VAL A 43 3.38 -11.09 -6.90
N VAL A 44 3.03 -12.11 -7.66
CA VAL A 44 3.90 -13.29 -7.87
C VAL A 44 4.52 -13.20 -9.25
N ILE A 45 5.84 -13.32 -9.32
CA ILE A 45 6.58 -13.34 -10.58
C ILE A 45 7.24 -14.71 -10.73
N LEU A 46 6.79 -15.49 -11.71
CA LEU A 46 7.32 -16.81 -12.01
C LEU A 46 8.44 -16.69 -13.04
N ASN A 47 9.69 -16.81 -12.59
CA ASN A 47 10.86 -16.69 -13.46
C ASN A 47 11.24 -18.04 -14.10
N LYS A 48 12.03 -17.98 -15.19
CA LYS A 48 12.61 -19.11 -15.94
C LYS A 48 11.61 -19.94 -16.76
N ILE A 49 10.63 -19.27 -17.38
CA ILE A 49 9.64 -19.96 -18.25
C ILE A 49 10.26 -20.63 -19.47
N ASP A 50 11.51 -20.29 -19.83
CA ASP A 50 12.27 -20.92 -20.90
C ASP A 50 12.60 -22.41 -20.63
N LEU A 51 12.62 -22.82 -19.36
CA LEU A 51 12.89 -24.20 -18.96
C LEU A 51 11.62 -25.01 -18.68
N ALA A 52 10.46 -24.35 -18.60
CA ALA A 52 9.21 -24.97 -18.19
C ALA A 52 8.33 -25.30 -19.41
N SER A 53 7.68 -26.46 -19.36
CA SER A 53 6.60 -26.79 -20.28
C SER A 53 5.30 -26.06 -19.88
N LYS A 54 4.38 -25.89 -20.84
CA LYS A 54 3.09 -25.23 -20.56
C LYS A 54 2.31 -25.91 -19.43
N ALA A 55 2.35 -27.25 -19.35
CA ALA A 55 1.66 -28.01 -18.32
C ALA A 55 2.25 -27.76 -16.91
N GLU A 56 3.57 -27.63 -16.78
CA GLU A 56 4.23 -27.33 -15.50
C GLU A 56 3.94 -25.90 -15.03
N LEU A 57 3.81 -24.96 -15.97
CA LEU A 57 3.41 -23.58 -15.66
C LEU A 57 1.96 -23.51 -15.16
N ASP A 58 1.05 -24.24 -15.80
CA ASP A 58 -0.36 -24.29 -15.41
C ASP A 58 -0.51 -24.93 -14.01
N GLU A 59 0.18 -26.05 -13.75
CA GLU A 59 0.17 -26.70 -12.43
C GLU A 59 0.76 -25.79 -11.34
N THR A 60 1.85 -25.09 -11.63
CA THR A 60 2.45 -24.13 -10.68
C THR A 60 1.49 -22.97 -10.39
N CYS A 61 0.76 -22.48 -11.40
CA CYS A 61 -0.24 -21.43 -11.22
C CYS A 61 -1.42 -21.90 -10.34
N GLU A 62 -1.84 -23.16 -10.48
CA GLU A 62 -2.92 -23.75 -9.66
C GLU A 62 -2.53 -23.94 -8.19
N GLN A 63 -1.24 -24.14 -7.89
CA GLN A 63 -0.74 -24.27 -6.52
C GLN A 63 -0.60 -22.92 -5.79
N LEU A 64 -0.67 -21.80 -6.51
CA LEU A 64 -0.52 -20.48 -5.92
C LEU A 64 -1.79 -20.04 -5.16
N PRO A 65 -1.65 -19.15 -4.16
CA PRO A 65 -2.79 -18.64 -3.42
C PRO A 65 -3.82 -17.99 -4.35
N ILE A 66 -5.08 -18.43 -4.23
CA ILE A 66 -6.19 -17.90 -5.01
C ILE A 66 -6.31 -16.38 -4.76
N GLY A 67 -6.33 -15.61 -5.84
CA GLY A 67 -6.49 -14.16 -5.80
C GLY A 67 -5.19 -13.36 -5.87
N TRP A 68 -4.02 -14.01 -5.89
CA TRP A 68 -2.77 -13.31 -6.12
C TRP A 68 -2.51 -13.20 -7.63
N PRO A 69 -2.21 -12.00 -8.15
CA PRO A 69 -1.87 -11.84 -9.56
C PRO A 69 -0.51 -12.48 -9.82
N VAL A 70 -0.43 -13.27 -10.89
CA VAL A 70 0.78 -14.03 -11.28
C VAL A 70 1.24 -13.59 -12.66
N LEU A 71 2.55 -13.32 -12.81
CA LEU A 71 3.17 -13.03 -14.10
C LEU A 71 4.35 -13.99 -14.38
N PRO A 72 4.25 -14.84 -15.42
CA PRO A 72 5.39 -15.61 -15.93
C PRO A 72 6.37 -14.72 -16.71
N VAL A 73 7.67 -14.85 -16.42
CA VAL A 73 8.76 -14.10 -17.08
C VAL A 73 9.97 -15.01 -17.36
N SER A 74 10.76 -14.68 -18.37
CA SER A 74 12.11 -15.23 -18.54
C SER A 74 13.13 -14.10 -18.49
N ALA A 75 13.88 -14.04 -17.40
CA ALA A 75 14.98 -13.09 -17.26
C ALA A 75 16.11 -13.33 -18.29
N LEU A 76 16.20 -14.53 -18.87
CA LEU A 76 17.25 -14.89 -19.85
C LEU A 76 16.89 -14.43 -21.26
N THR A 77 15.65 -14.68 -21.71
CA THR A 77 15.21 -14.29 -23.05
C THR A 77 14.72 -12.85 -23.12
N GLY A 78 14.43 -12.23 -21.97
CA GLY A 78 13.82 -10.91 -21.87
C GLY A 78 12.30 -10.93 -22.00
N GLU A 79 11.69 -12.11 -22.15
CA GLU A 79 10.26 -12.28 -22.30
C GLU A 79 9.52 -11.90 -21.01
N GLY A 80 8.51 -11.05 -21.14
CA GLY A 80 7.68 -10.60 -20.02
C GLY A 80 8.30 -9.51 -19.14
N ILE A 81 9.56 -9.12 -19.35
CA ILE A 81 10.22 -8.07 -18.52
C ILE A 81 9.56 -6.71 -18.69
N GLU A 82 9.17 -6.32 -19.90
CA GLU A 82 8.53 -5.00 -20.09
C GLU A 82 7.12 -4.98 -19.48
N ALA A 83 6.34 -6.03 -19.71
CA ALA A 83 5.02 -6.22 -19.10
C ALA A 83 5.09 -6.32 -17.56
N MET A 84 6.23 -6.77 -17.00
CA MET A 84 6.44 -6.84 -15.56
C MET A 84 6.37 -5.47 -14.88
N LYS A 85 6.84 -4.40 -15.55
CA LYS A 85 6.79 -3.05 -14.98
C LYS A 85 5.35 -2.59 -14.79
N ASP A 86 4.56 -2.71 -15.86
CA ASP A 86 3.14 -2.33 -15.86
C ASP A 86 2.35 -3.21 -14.89
N PHE A 87 2.62 -4.52 -14.89
CA PHE A 87 2.00 -5.47 -13.97
C PHE A 87 2.26 -5.14 -12.49
N ILE A 88 3.50 -4.80 -12.13
CA ILE A 88 3.83 -4.37 -10.76
C ILE A 88 3.09 -3.09 -10.42
N PHE A 89 3.03 -2.13 -11.36
CA PHE A 89 2.40 -0.83 -11.13
C PHE A 89 0.89 -0.96 -10.88
N ASP A 90 0.21 -1.73 -11.73
CA ASP A 90 -1.24 -1.89 -11.69
C ASP A 90 -1.72 -2.65 -10.45
N ASN A 91 -0.98 -3.68 -10.05
CA ASN A 91 -1.40 -4.58 -8.97
C ASN A 91 -0.97 -4.12 -7.57
N LEU A 92 0.10 -3.31 -7.43
CA LEU A 92 0.53 -2.78 -6.13
C LEU A 92 -0.12 -1.43 -5.79
N HIS A 93 -1.06 -0.97 -6.62
CA HIS A 93 -1.86 0.23 -6.41
C HIS A 93 -1.01 1.44 -5.98
N PHE A 94 0.03 1.71 -6.76
CA PHE A 94 0.82 2.91 -6.57
C PHE A 94 0.05 4.15 -7.00
N MET A 95 0.41 5.28 -6.40
CA MET A 95 -0.14 6.58 -6.74
C MET A 95 0.97 7.61 -6.93
N SER A 96 0.75 8.51 -7.87
CA SER A 96 1.66 9.58 -8.28
C SER A 96 1.29 10.87 -7.57
N ILE A 97 2.19 11.36 -6.70
CA ILE A 97 1.98 12.62 -5.97
C ILE A 97 2.90 13.70 -6.52
N TYR A 98 2.33 14.82 -6.94
CA TYR A 98 3.09 15.93 -7.51
C TYR A 98 3.46 16.93 -6.42
N LEU A 99 4.76 17.20 -6.28
CA LEU A 99 5.26 18.12 -5.26
C LEU A 99 5.32 19.53 -5.84
N LYS A 100 4.75 20.48 -5.09
CA LYS A 100 4.87 21.91 -5.38
C LYS A 100 5.63 22.60 -4.27
N PRO A 101 6.90 22.99 -4.50
CA PRO A 101 7.68 23.78 -3.56
C PRO A 101 7.03 25.14 -3.29
N GLN A 102 7.28 25.70 -2.11
CA GLN A 102 6.72 27.00 -1.75
C GLN A 102 7.26 28.11 -2.67
N GLY A 103 6.36 28.76 -3.41
CA GLY A 103 6.71 29.88 -4.30
C GLY A 103 7.22 29.45 -5.68
N GLN A 104 7.23 28.16 -5.98
CA GLN A 104 7.54 27.63 -7.31
C GLN A 104 6.30 27.00 -7.94
N GLU A 105 6.38 26.71 -9.24
CA GLU A 105 5.37 25.91 -9.92
C GLU A 105 5.44 24.45 -9.46
N ALA A 106 4.35 23.72 -9.68
CA ALA A 106 4.33 22.30 -9.37
C ALA A 106 5.26 21.57 -10.35
N ASP A 107 6.07 20.66 -9.84
CA ASP A 107 6.77 19.73 -10.70
C ASP A 107 5.75 18.70 -11.19
N LEU A 108 5.36 18.83 -12.46
CA LEU A 108 4.47 17.89 -13.15
C LEU A 108 5.23 16.86 -13.98
N ILE A 109 6.58 16.93 -13.96
CA ILE A 109 7.46 16.07 -14.75
C ILE A 109 7.86 14.86 -13.90
N GLU A 110 8.24 15.09 -12.64
CA GLU A 110 8.71 14.03 -11.74
C GLU A 110 7.77 13.82 -10.55
N PRO A 111 6.78 12.90 -10.65
CA PRO A 111 5.92 12.56 -9.52
C PRO A 111 6.66 11.73 -8.47
N LEU A 112 6.29 11.93 -7.21
CA LEU A 112 6.68 11.04 -6.13
C LEU A 112 5.72 9.84 -6.08
N ILE A 113 6.21 8.66 -6.47
CA ILE A 113 5.45 7.42 -6.40
C ILE A 113 5.35 6.94 -4.95
N VAL A 114 4.13 6.75 -4.45
CA VAL A 114 3.86 6.23 -3.09
C VAL A 114 2.72 5.19 -3.14
N LYS A 115 2.50 4.45 -2.05
CA LYS A 115 1.40 3.47 -1.97
C LYS A 115 0.06 4.18 -1.79
N ASN A 116 -1.05 3.65 -2.31
CA ASN A 116 -2.41 4.18 -2.10
C ASN A 116 -2.82 4.43 -0.62
N THR A 117 -2.18 3.75 0.34
CA THR A 117 -2.40 3.92 1.79
C THR A 117 -1.56 5.04 2.41
N SER A 118 -0.75 5.74 1.61
CA SER A 118 0.21 6.72 2.12
C SER A 118 -0.48 8.02 2.51
N THR A 119 -0.05 8.55 3.65
CA THR A 119 -0.47 9.85 4.18
C THR A 119 0.55 10.94 3.84
N VAL A 120 0.20 12.20 4.12
CA VAL A 120 1.14 13.33 4.05
C VAL A 120 2.40 13.08 4.88
N ARG A 121 2.27 12.38 6.02
CA ARG A 121 3.41 11.98 6.85
C ARG A 121 4.38 11.09 6.10
N ASP A 122 3.88 10.09 5.40
CA ASP A 122 4.71 9.11 4.68
C ASP A 122 5.48 9.79 3.55
N VAL A 123 4.82 10.71 2.83
CA VAL A 123 5.48 11.57 1.84
C VAL A 123 6.57 12.43 2.48
N CYS A 124 6.30 13.07 3.62
CA CYS A 124 7.30 13.85 4.35
C CYS A 124 8.51 13.00 4.75
N VAL A 125 8.30 11.79 5.27
CA VAL A 125 9.38 10.87 5.66
C VAL A 125 10.22 10.44 4.45
N LYS A 126 9.56 10.16 3.32
CA LYS A 126 10.21 9.76 2.06
C LYS A 126 11.11 10.85 1.50
N LEU A 127 10.72 12.12 1.67
CA LEU A 127 11.56 13.28 1.33
C LEU A 127 12.71 13.44 2.32
N HIS A 128 12.40 13.68 3.60
CA HIS A 128 13.39 13.74 4.67
C HIS A 128 12.68 13.76 6.03
N ARG A 129 13.23 13.07 7.04
CA ARG A 129 12.67 13.03 8.41
C ARG A 129 12.46 14.41 9.04
N ASP A 130 13.23 15.42 8.63
CA ASP A 130 13.08 16.79 9.13
C ASP A 130 11.80 17.49 8.68
N PHE A 131 11.18 17.07 7.57
CA PHE A 131 9.89 17.61 7.15
C PHE A 131 8.81 17.33 8.18
N VAL A 132 8.82 16.13 8.78
CA VAL A 132 7.89 15.77 9.86
C VAL A 132 8.17 16.60 11.12
N ARG A 133 9.44 16.73 11.51
CA ARG A 133 9.84 17.48 12.72
C ARG A 133 9.47 18.96 12.63
N ARG A 134 9.67 19.57 11.47
CA ARG A 134 9.39 20.99 11.23
C ARG A 134 8.01 21.21 10.61
N PHE A 135 7.15 20.21 10.54
CA PHE A 135 5.86 20.33 9.86
C PHE A 135 5.00 21.43 10.51
N ARG A 136 4.46 22.34 9.69
CA ARG A 136 3.45 23.32 10.12
C ARG A 136 2.06 22.92 9.65
N TYR A 137 1.91 22.74 8.34
CA TYR A 137 0.71 22.22 7.68
C TYR A 137 1.09 21.85 6.24
N ALA A 138 0.25 21.06 5.58
CA ALA A 138 0.33 20.85 4.15
C ALA A 138 -0.86 21.51 3.45
N ARG A 139 -0.71 21.78 2.16
CA ARG A 139 -1.81 22.15 1.27
C ARG A 139 -1.91 21.11 0.18
N VAL A 140 -3.13 20.65 -0.08
CA VAL A 140 -3.40 19.69 -1.14
C VAL A 140 -4.39 20.27 -2.13
N LYS A 141 -4.16 20.02 -3.41
CA LYS A 141 -5.11 20.25 -4.49
C LYS A 141 -5.22 18.95 -5.29
N GLY A 142 -6.42 18.41 -5.44
CA GLY A 142 -6.63 17.13 -6.10
C GLY A 142 -7.80 16.35 -5.50
N PRO A 143 -8.00 15.10 -5.92
CA PRO A 143 -9.15 14.28 -5.55
C PRO A 143 -9.23 13.92 -4.06
N SER A 144 -8.15 14.06 -3.27
CA SER A 144 -8.24 13.87 -1.82
C SER A 144 -8.76 15.10 -1.06
N ALA A 145 -8.71 16.28 -1.67
CA ALA A 145 -9.16 17.53 -1.07
C ALA A 145 -10.59 17.86 -1.49
N LYS A 146 -11.37 18.48 -0.58
CA LYS A 146 -12.71 19.00 -0.89
C LYS A 146 -12.65 20.34 -1.62
N PHE A 147 -11.58 21.09 -1.41
CA PHE A 147 -11.36 22.41 -2.00
C PHE A 147 -9.92 22.54 -2.47
N ASP A 148 -9.71 23.35 -3.50
CA ASP A 148 -8.37 23.69 -3.99
C ASP A 148 -7.50 24.29 -2.88
N TRP A 149 -6.29 23.76 -2.73
CA TRP A 149 -5.31 24.17 -1.72
C TRP A 149 -5.82 24.09 -0.28
N GLN A 150 -6.65 23.10 0.01
CA GLN A 150 -7.13 22.79 1.35
C GLN A 150 -5.95 22.55 2.29
N ARG A 151 -5.99 23.16 3.47
CA ARG A 151 -5.01 22.90 4.54
C ARG A 151 -5.30 21.54 5.18
N VAL A 152 -4.28 20.70 5.25
CA VAL A 152 -4.36 19.35 5.80
C VAL A 152 -3.22 19.06 6.78
N GLY A 153 -3.43 18.07 7.64
CA GLY A 153 -2.45 17.58 8.61
C GLY A 153 -1.57 16.48 8.06
N LEU A 154 -0.75 15.89 8.94
CA LEU A 154 0.14 14.77 8.62
C LEU A 154 -0.63 13.48 8.32
N ASP A 155 -1.75 13.26 8.99
CA ASP A 155 -2.53 12.02 8.91
C ASP A 155 -3.58 12.05 7.78
N HIS A 156 -3.53 13.07 6.91
CA HIS A 156 -4.41 13.17 5.74
C HIS A 156 -3.99 12.13 4.70
N LEU A 157 -4.95 11.30 4.29
CA LEU A 157 -4.77 10.30 3.24
C LEU A 157 -4.75 10.98 1.87
N LEU A 158 -3.69 10.73 1.11
CA LEU A 158 -3.54 11.26 -0.24
C LEU A 158 -4.23 10.35 -1.25
N LYS A 159 -4.46 10.88 -2.46
CA LYS A 159 -4.96 10.13 -3.61
C LYS A 159 -4.07 10.39 -4.82
N ASP A 160 -4.22 9.52 -5.82
CA ASP A 160 -3.53 9.65 -7.09
C ASP A 160 -3.73 11.02 -7.73
N GLU A 161 -2.66 11.53 -8.34
CA GLU A 161 -2.57 12.86 -8.96
C GLU A 161 -2.72 14.07 -8.02
N ASP A 162 -2.66 13.87 -6.70
CA ASP A 162 -2.69 15.00 -5.76
C ASP A 162 -1.45 15.90 -5.90
N LEU A 163 -1.69 17.21 -5.89
CA LEU A 163 -0.67 18.25 -5.77
C LEU A 163 -0.47 18.59 -4.29
N LEU A 164 0.74 18.35 -3.78
CA LEU A 164 1.10 18.56 -2.38
C LEU A 164 2.14 19.68 -2.23
N THR A 165 1.82 20.65 -1.37
CA THR A 165 2.78 21.65 -0.86
C THR A 165 2.96 21.48 0.64
N ILE A 166 4.19 21.24 1.07
CA ILE A 166 4.53 21.10 2.50
C ILE A 166 5.05 22.44 3.02
N ILE A 167 4.44 22.95 4.10
CA ILE A 167 4.88 24.17 4.77
C ILE A 167 5.55 23.80 6.09
N ILE A 168 6.82 24.17 6.21
CA ILE A 168 7.62 23.94 7.42
C ILE A 168 7.70 25.19 8.29
N ARG A 169 7.89 24.99 9.59
CA ARG A 169 8.26 26.03 10.56
C ARG A 169 9.71 26.42 10.33
N LYS A 170 10.00 27.72 10.42
CA LYS A 170 11.37 28.23 10.45
C LYS A 170 12.06 27.82 11.74
#